data_AF-A0A327KUH8-F1
#
_entry.id   AF-A0A327KUH8-F1
#
_cell.length_a   1.000
_cell.length_b   1.000
_cell.length_c   1.000
_cell.angle_alpha   90.00
_cell.angle_beta   90.00
_cell.angle_gamma   90.00
#
_symmetry.space_group_name_H-M   'P 1'
#
loop_
_entity.id
_entity.type
_entity.pdbx_description
1 polymer ?
#
loop_
_entity_poly.entity_id
_entity_poly.type
_entity_poly.pdbx_seq_one_letter_code
_entity_poly.pdbx_strand_id
1 'polypeptide(L)'
;MKTLAAAAVLCLLAATAQAQTPPSTTPASCKAQATEKKLHGAALNSFMKKCQTDAKASCDTSASDKKLAGAAKTSFTKKCVTDAVGQ
;
A
#
# COMPACT_ATOMS: atom_id res chain seq x y z
N MET A 1 -4.57 15.17 -41.18
CA MET A 1 -5.69 15.48 -42.11
C MET A 1 -6.12 14.20 -42.79
N LYS A 2 -7.35 13.77 -42.51
CA LYS A 2 -8.17 12.81 -43.29
C LYS A 2 -7.66 11.35 -43.40
N THR A 3 -8.15 10.51 -42.49
CA THR A 3 -9.09 9.46 -42.89
C THR A 3 -10.20 9.39 -41.85
N LEU A 4 -11.43 9.41 -42.37
CA LEU A 4 -12.68 9.51 -41.67
C LEU A 4 -13.32 8.12 -41.54
N ALA A 5 -14.12 8.01 -40.48
CA ALA A 5 -15.42 7.36 -40.43
C ALA A 5 -15.50 5.84 -40.16
N ALA A 6 -16.28 5.59 -39.11
CA ALA A 6 -17.31 4.55 -38.99
C ALA A 6 -16.80 3.11 -38.88
N ALA A 7 -17.37 2.23 -38.06
CA ALA A 7 -18.37 2.30 -37.01
C ALA A 7 -18.33 0.89 -36.40
N ALA A 8 -19.04 0.73 -35.28
CA ALA A 8 -19.59 -0.54 -34.83
C ALA A 8 -18.64 -1.51 -34.10
N VAL A 9 -18.98 -1.63 -32.82
CA VAL A 9 -19.26 -2.91 -32.16
C VAL A 9 -18.08 -3.59 -31.47
N LEU A 10 -18.42 -4.06 -30.27
CA LEU A 10 -17.71 -5.06 -29.47
C LEU A 10 -16.46 -4.57 -28.73
N CYS A 11 -16.65 -4.12 -27.49
CA CYS A 11 -16.43 -5.02 -26.35
C CYS A 11 -16.84 -4.32 -25.06
N LEU A 12 -17.94 -4.79 -24.47
CA LEU A 12 -18.04 -4.81 -23.02
C LEU A 12 -16.85 -5.63 -22.48
N LEU A 13 -16.43 -5.31 -21.25
CA LEU A 13 -15.39 -5.95 -20.43
C LEU A 13 -14.04 -5.22 -20.47
N ALA A 14 -13.84 -4.29 -19.53
CA ALA A 14 -12.77 -4.43 -18.55
C ALA A 14 -12.91 -3.36 -17.48
N ALA A 15 -12.85 -3.81 -16.24
CA ALA A 15 -12.92 -3.03 -15.02
C ALA A 15 -11.91 -1.88 -15.00
N THR A 16 -12.42 -0.65 -14.92
CA THR A 16 -11.70 0.48 -14.33
C THR A 16 -12.37 0.86 -13.03
N ALA A 17 -12.42 -0.08 -12.07
CA ALA A 17 -12.59 0.26 -10.67
C ALA A 17 -11.26 0.85 -10.15
N GLN A 18 -10.93 2.05 -10.63
CA GLN A 18 -9.93 2.90 -10.01
C GLN A 18 -10.59 3.46 -8.75
N ALA A 19 -10.45 2.76 -7.62
CA ALA A 19 -10.67 3.37 -6.31
C ALA A 19 -9.58 4.43 -6.13
N GLN A 20 -9.83 5.63 -6.66
CA GLN A 20 -9.09 6.85 -6.34
C GLN A 20 -9.61 7.33 -4.99
N THR A 21 -8.98 6.88 -3.91
CA THR A 21 -9.14 7.55 -2.60
C THR A 21 -8.15 8.71 -2.51
N PRO A 22 -8.59 9.89 -2.01
CA PRO A 22 -7.80 11.12 -1.97
C PRO A 22 -6.52 10.99 -1.12
N PRO A 23 -5.47 11.80 -1.41
CA PRO A 23 -4.21 11.77 -0.69
C PRO A 23 -4.43 12.30 0.73
N SER A 24 -4.66 11.37 1.66
CA SER A 24 -4.58 11.67 3.09
C SER A 24 -3.10 11.82 3.43
N THR A 25 -2.70 13.00 3.88
CA THR A 25 -1.32 13.46 4.12
C THR A 25 -0.65 12.79 5.34
N THR A 26 -0.99 11.54 5.60
CA THR A 26 -0.37 10.66 6.59
C THR A 26 -0.46 9.26 6.02
N PRO A 27 0.65 8.51 5.90
CA PRO A 27 0.57 7.12 5.46
C PRO A 27 -0.35 6.38 6.43
N ALA A 28 -1.55 6.04 5.97
CA ALA A 28 -2.52 5.32 6.78
C ALA A 28 -1.87 4.00 7.20
N SER A 29 -1.91 3.67 8.49
CA SER A 29 -1.33 2.42 8.98
C SER A 29 -1.99 1.22 8.30
N CYS A 30 -1.31 0.06 8.28
CA CYS A 30 -1.86 -1.18 7.71
C CYS A 30 -3.28 -1.44 8.24
N LYS A 31 -3.48 -1.27 9.55
CA LYS A 31 -4.78 -1.43 10.22
C LYS A 31 -5.85 -0.45 9.71
N ALA A 32 -5.49 0.82 9.52
CA ALA A 32 -6.38 1.82 8.96
C ALA A 32 -6.75 1.50 7.50
N GLN A 33 -5.77 1.13 6.67
CA GLN A 33 -5.99 0.77 5.27
C GLN A 33 -6.88 -0.48 5.13
N ALA A 34 -6.68 -1.50 5.95
CA ALA A 34 -7.54 -2.68 5.88
C ALA A 34 -8.99 -2.41 6.32
N THR A 35 -9.16 -1.48 7.28
CA THR A 35 -10.49 -1.05 7.73
C THR A 35 -11.19 -0.22 6.66
N GLU A 36 -10.47 0.70 6.02
CA GLU A 36 -10.95 1.50 4.88
C GLU A 36 -11.41 0.59 3.73
N LYS A 37 -10.60 -0.43 3.43
CA LYS A 37 -10.91 -1.44 2.41
C LYS A 37 -11.92 -2.50 2.85
N LYS A 38 -12.44 -2.42 4.08
CA LYS A 38 -13.39 -3.37 4.67
C LYS A 38 -12.95 -4.83 4.47
N LEU A 39 -11.66 -5.09 4.67
CA LEU A 39 -11.12 -6.44 4.55
C LEU A 39 -11.50 -7.26 5.78
N HIS A 40 -11.97 -8.49 5.53
CA HIS A 40 -12.39 -9.41 6.58
C HIS A 40 -11.81 -10.82 6.33
N GLY A 41 -11.78 -11.65 7.38
CA GLY A 41 -11.37 -13.05 7.29
C GLY A 41 -9.97 -13.26 6.69
N ALA A 42 -9.87 -14.14 5.70
CA ALA A 42 -8.61 -14.47 5.03
C ALA A 42 -7.99 -13.27 4.29
N ALA A 43 -8.82 -12.40 3.70
CA ALA A 43 -8.34 -11.22 2.97
C ALA A 43 -7.65 -10.21 3.91
N LEU A 44 -8.23 -9.99 5.09
CA LEU A 44 -7.63 -9.17 6.15
C LEU A 44 -6.27 -9.74 6.58
N ASN A 45 -6.20 -11.04 6.83
CA ASN A 45 -4.97 -11.70 7.27
C ASN A 45 -3.85 -11.61 6.22
N SER A 46 -4.17 -11.92 4.96
CA SER A 46 -3.21 -11.82 3.86
C SER A 46 -2.73 -10.39 3.66
N PHE A 47 -3.64 -9.40 3.73
CA PHE A 47 -3.29 -8.00 3.65
C PHE A 47 -2.37 -7.57 4.80
N MET A 48 -2.72 -7.90 6.04
CA MET A 48 -1.89 -7.55 7.20
C MET A 48 -0.50 -8.17 7.12
N LYS A 49 -0.42 -9.44 6.71
CA LYS A 49 0.85 -10.15 6.57
C LYS A 49 1.73 -9.53 5.48
N LYS A 50 1.12 -9.17 4.35
CA LYS A 50 1.81 -8.44 3.27
C LYS A 50 2.25 -7.05 3.74
N CYS A 51 1.38 -6.31 4.41
CA CYS A 51 1.65 -4.96 4.87
C CYS A 51 2.73 -4.92 5.96
N GLN A 52 2.76 -5.88 6.88
CA GLN A 52 3.85 -6.02 7.85
C GLN A 52 5.20 -6.28 7.16
N THR A 53 5.20 -7.12 6.12
CA THR A 53 6.42 -7.42 5.35
C THR A 53 6.90 -6.18 4.60
N ASP A 54 5.99 -5.46 3.97
CA ASP A 54 6.27 -4.22 3.22
C ASP A 54 6.75 -3.10 4.15
N ALA A 55 6.06 -2.91 5.28
CA ALA A 55 6.48 -1.99 6.34
C ALA A 55 7.89 -2.31 6.81
N LYS A 56 8.22 -3.59 7.04
CA LYS A 56 9.59 -3.98 7.43
C LYS A 56 10.61 -3.59 6.37
N ALA A 57 10.34 -3.86 5.09
CA ALA A 57 11.25 -3.51 4.01
C ALA A 57 11.45 -1.99 3.91
N SER A 58 10.35 -1.22 3.90
CA SER A 58 10.38 0.24 3.84
C SER A 58 11.10 0.87 5.04
N CYS A 59 10.86 0.34 6.24
CA CYS A 59 11.54 0.77 7.46
C CYS A 59 13.02 0.38 7.49
N ASP A 60 13.42 -0.72 6.86
CA ASP A 60 14.83 -1.12 6.75
C ASP A 60 15.58 -0.23 5.75
N THR A 61 14.95 0.07 4.60
CA THR A 61 15.46 1.06 3.63
C THR A 61 15.59 2.43 4.28
N SER A 62 14.54 2.91 4.96
CA SER A 62 14.57 4.20 5.66
C SER A 62 15.65 4.26 6.74
N ALA A 63 15.90 3.16 7.45
CA ALA A 63 16.98 3.09 8.43
C ALA A 63 18.36 3.15 7.75
N SER A 64 18.50 2.49 6.60
CA SER A 64 19.73 2.46 5.80
C SER A 64 20.02 3.82 5.16
N ASP A 65 19.00 4.53 4.66
CA ASP A 65 19.10 5.89 4.13
C ASP A 65 19.53 6.88 5.22
N LYS A 66 19.04 6.66 6.46
CA LYS A 66 19.46 7.39 7.65
C LYS A 66 20.81 6.93 8.20
N LYS A 67 21.46 5.95 7.57
CA LYS A 67 22.73 5.34 7.97
C LYS A 67 22.73 4.82 9.41
N LEU A 68 21.57 4.36 9.89
CA LEU A 68 21.44 3.76 11.21
C LEU A 68 22.04 2.35 11.18
N ALA A 69 22.86 2.03 12.18
CA ALA A 69 23.48 0.72 12.34
C ALA A 69 23.25 0.18 13.77
N GLY A 70 23.47 -1.14 13.94
CA GLY A 70 23.42 -1.81 15.24
C GLY A 70 22.09 -1.62 15.99
N ALA A 71 22.19 -1.25 17.27
CA ALA A 71 21.03 -1.06 18.14
C ALA A 71 20.10 0.07 17.64
N ALA A 72 20.65 1.15 17.08
CA ALA A 72 19.88 2.27 16.57
C ALA A 72 19.00 1.86 15.37
N LYS A 73 19.56 1.08 14.43
CA LYS A 73 18.79 0.49 13.32
C LYS A 73 17.65 -0.37 13.85
N THR A 74 17.95 -1.23 14.82
CA THR A 74 16.98 -2.18 15.37
C THR A 74 15.81 -1.47 16.06
N SER A 75 16.09 -0.49 16.92
CA SER A 75 15.04 0.30 17.58
C SER A 75 14.23 1.13 16.59
N PHE A 76 14.88 1.75 15.60
CA PHE A 76 14.19 2.51 14.56
C PHE A 76 13.27 1.62 13.73
N THR A 77 13.79 0.53 13.16
CA THR A 77 12.98 -0.37 12.33
C THR A 77 11.84 -0.98 13.14
N LYS A 78 12.07 -1.35 14.41
CA LYS A 78 11.00 -1.86 15.29
C LYS A 78 9.89 -0.82 15.50
N LYS A 79 10.26 0.41 15.86
CA LYS A 79 9.29 1.50 16.06
C LYS A 79 8.56 1.86 14.76
N CYS A 80 9.29 1.97 13.66
CA CYS A 80 8.75 2.26 12.33
C CYS A 80 7.75 1.19 11.88
N VAL A 81 8.05 -0.10 12.06
CA VAL A 81 7.13 -1.18 11.70
C VAL A 81 5.88 -1.14 12.58
N THR A 82 6.02 -0.91 13.89
CA THR A 82 4.86 -0.76 14.79
C THR A 82 3.95 0.39 14.35
N ASP A 83 4.52 1.56 14.03
CA ASP A 83 3.80 2.73 13.54
C ASP A 83 3.11 2.47 12.19
N ALA A 84 3.85 1.90 11.23
CA ALA A 84 3.34 1.58 9.91
C ALA A 84 2.23 0.52 9.95
N VAL A 85 2.29 -0.45 10.86
CA VAL A 85 1.21 -1.44 11.05
C VAL A 85 0.02 -0.85 11.80
N GLY A 86 0.26 0.08 12.73
CA GLY A 86 -0.76 0.68 13.59
C GLY A 86 -1.10 -0.21 14.79
N GLN A 87 -0.07 -0.79 15.41
CA GLN A 87 -0.16 -1.55 16.65
C GLN A 87 0.08 -0.67 17.87
#